data_AF-A0A815NUM4-F1
#
_entry.id   AF-A0A815NUM4-F1
#
_cell.length_a   1.000
_cell.length_b   1.000
_cell.length_c   1.000
_cell.angle_alpha   90.00
_cell.angle_beta   90.00
_cell.angle_gamma   90.00
#
_symmetry.space_group_name_H-M   'P 1'
#
loop_
_entity.id
_entity.type
_entity.pdbx_description
1 polymer ?
#
loop_
_entity_poly.entity_id
_entity_poly.type
_entity_poly.pdbx_seq_one_letter_code
_entity_poly.pdbx_strand_id
1 'polypeptide(L)'
;MESLCPATGFVIMLRATESSKVVAGGFGHGSNTNQLCFPYGLVVIDDDQTIIVADWGNHRIVQWKIGEANGQVIADDEEPGHQLNQLNGQPT
;
A
#
# COMPACT_ATOMS: atom_id res chain seq x y z
N MET A 1 15.29 -11.29 -10.81
CA MET A 1 14.33 -10.83 -11.83
C MET A 1 13.90 -9.44 -11.38
N GLU A 2 14.65 -8.43 -11.80
CA GLU A 2 14.41 -7.04 -11.41
C GLU A 2 13.45 -6.36 -12.39
N SER A 3 12.54 -5.57 -11.82
CA SER A 3 11.89 -4.42 -12.44
C SER A 3 10.99 -4.66 -13.66
N LEU A 4 9.71 -4.89 -13.38
CA LEU A 4 8.62 -4.63 -14.33
C LEU A 4 7.75 -3.42 -13.94
N CYS A 5 8.30 -2.43 -13.20
CA CYS A 5 7.58 -1.21 -12.84
C CYS A 5 8.10 0.05 -13.58
N PRO A 6 7.65 0.33 -14.83
CA PRO A 6 7.90 1.61 -15.50
C PRO A 6 7.42 2.82 -14.67
N ALA A 7 8.24 3.87 -14.73
CA ALA A 7 8.34 4.96 -13.78
C ALA A 7 7.20 5.99 -13.81
N THR A 8 6.06 5.65 -13.21
CA THR A 8 5.05 6.64 -12.83
C THR A 8 4.72 6.45 -11.35
N GLY A 9 5.41 7.20 -10.49
CA GLY A 9 5.13 7.20 -9.06
C GLY A 9 3.68 7.60 -8.80
N PHE A 10 2.93 6.76 -8.09
CA PHE A 10 1.54 7.03 -7.75
C PHE A 10 1.48 7.61 -6.34
N VAL A 11 0.88 8.79 -6.19
CA VAL A 11 0.66 9.46 -4.91
C VAL A 11 -0.84 9.46 -4.63
N ILE A 12 -1.25 8.93 -3.48
CA ILE A 12 -2.64 9.01 -3.04
C ILE A 12 -2.79 10.28 -2.19
N MET A 13 -3.51 11.25 -2.76
CA MET A 13 -3.93 12.46 -2.05
C MET A 13 -5.42 12.38 -1.79
N LEU A 14 -5.81 12.57 -0.53
CA LEU A 14 -7.21 12.78 -0.17
C LEU A 14 -7.43 14.28 0.09
N ARG A 15 -8.56 14.79 -0.39
CA ARG A 15 -8.99 16.18 -0.18
C ARG A 15 -10.21 16.16 0.73
N ALA A 16 -10.03 16.62 1.96
CA ALA A 16 -11.13 16.80 2.90
C ALA A 16 -11.56 18.28 3.01
N THR A 17 -10.68 19.25 2.72
CA THR A 17 -10.96 20.70 2.81
C THR A 17 -10.10 21.51 1.79
N GLU A 18 -9.86 22.81 2.04
CA GLU A 18 -9.06 23.69 1.18
C GLU A 18 -7.59 23.25 1.03
N SER A 19 -7.09 22.30 1.84
CA SER A 19 -5.78 21.67 1.68
C SER A 19 -5.87 20.17 1.36
N SER A 20 -5.07 19.72 0.39
CA SER A 20 -4.85 18.30 0.09
C SER A 20 -3.76 17.74 1.00
N LYS A 21 -3.98 16.57 1.59
CA LYS A 21 -2.98 15.87 2.40
C LYS A 21 -2.51 14.63 1.64
N VAL A 22 -1.19 14.44 1.56
CA VAL A 22 -0.61 13.16 1.14
C VAL A 22 -0.83 12.18 2.28
N VAL A 23 -1.41 11.03 1.96
CA VAL A 23 -1.92 10.10 2.97
C VAL A 23 -1.49 8.65 2.77
N ALA A 24 -0.97 8.31 1.58
CA ALA A 24 -0.25 7.07 1.33
C ALA A 24 0.73 7.23 0.16
N GLY A 25 1.88 6.58 0.25
CA GLY A 25 2.98 6.75 -0.70
C GLY A 25 3.64 8.14 -0.63
N GLY A 26 4.13 8.64 -1.76
CA GLY A 26 4.71 10.00 -1.87
C GLY A 26 6.24 10.07 -1.94
N PHE A 27 6.95 8.97 -1.68
CA PHE A 27 8.42 8.91 -1.73
C PHE A 27 8.95 8.17 -2.98
N GLY A 28 8.18 8.21 -4.06
CA GLY A 28 8.50 7.51 -5.31
C GLY A 28 8.09 6.04 -5.32
N HIS A 29 8.51 5.33 -6.36
CA HIS A 29 8.29 3.91 -6.54
C HIS A 29 9.28 3.08 -5.68
N GLY A 30 8.82 1.94 -5.18
CA GLY A 30 9.66 0.95 -4.54
C GLY A 30 8.89 0.08 -3.55
N SER A 31 9.63 -0.78 -2.85
CA SER A 31 9.10 -1.72 -1.85
C SER A 31 9.25 -1.23 -0.41
N ASN A 32 9.81 -0.04 -0.18
CA ASN A 32 9.85 0.55 1.15
C ASN A 32 8.44 0.81 1.68
N THR A 33 8.30 0.93 3.00
CA THR A 33 7.01 1.14 3.67
C THR A 33 6.35 2.48 3.33
N ASN A 34 7.11 3.45 2.81
CA ASN A 34 6.62 4.75 2.33
C ASN A 34 6.50 4.85 0.80
N GLN A 35 6.66 3.73 0.10
CA GLN A 35 6.64 3.63 -1.35
C GLN A 35 5.58 2.62 -1.82
N LEU A 36 5.17 2.74 -3.09
CA LEU A 36 4.20 1.86 -3.73
C LEU A 36 4.72 1.43 -5.11
N CYS A 37 4.27 0.28 -5.60
CA CYS A 37 4.57 -0.30 -6.90
C CYS A 37 3.26 -0.80 -7.53
N PHE A 38 2.73 -0.07 -8.52
CA PHE A 38 1.43 -0.38 -9.15
C PHE A 38 0.27 -0.63 -8.18
N PRO A 39 -0.11 0.36 -7.35
CA PRO A 39 -1.31 0.21 -6.54
C PRO A 39 -2.56 0.11 -7.42
N TYR A 40 -3.45 -0.84 -7.13
CA TYR A 40 -4.67 -1.11 -7.92
C TYR A 40 -5.95 -0.67 -7.20
N GLY A 41 -6.08 -1.03 -5.93
CA GLY A 41 -7.26 -0.75 -5.12
C GLY A 41 -6.90 0.09 -3.90
N LEU A 42 -7.79 1.02 -3.53
CA LEU A 42 -7.69 1.75 -2.27
C LEU A 42 -9.06 1.80 -1.58
N VAL A 43 -9.05 1.70 -0.25
CA VAL A 43 -10.22 1.95 0.58
C VAL A 43 -9.85 2.92 1.70
N VAL A 44 -10.77 3.84 1.99
CA VAL A 44 -10.65 4.80 3.10
C VAL A 44 -11.67 4.39 4.15
N ILE A 45 -11.21 4.27 5.40
CA ILE A 45 -12.02 3.96 6.57
C ILE A 45 -12.05 5.22 7.42
N ASP A 46 -13.15 5.96 7.34
CA ASP A 46 -13.27 7.30 7.93
C ASP A 46 -13.20 7.28 9.47
N ASP A 47 -13.89 6.34 10.11
CA ASP A 47 -13.96 6.23 11.58
C ASP A 47 -12.57 6.06 12.22
N ASP A 48 -11.69 5.35 11.53
CA ASP A 48 -10.34 5.02 11.99
C ASP A 48 -9.25 5.86 11.34
N GLN A 49 -9.62 6.74 10.40
CA GLN A 49 -8.70 7.51 9.55
C GLN A 49 -7.61 6.61 8.93
N THR A 50 -8.03 5.44 8.43
CA THR A 50 -7.12 4.44 7.83
C THR A 50 -7.32 4.41 6.31
N ILE A 51 -6.23 4.25 5.58
CA ILE A 51 -6.23 3.97 4.15
C ILE A 51 -5.57 2.62 3.95
N ILE A 52 -6.23 1.74 3.22
CA ILE A 52 -5.67 0.44 2.86
C ILE A 52 -5.47 0.45 1.35
N VAL A 53 -4.27 0.11 0.91
CA VAL A 53 -3.87 0.10 -0.49
C VAL A 53 -3.44 -1.31 -0.88
N ALA A 54 -4.00 -1.81 -1.96
CA ALA A 54 -3.53 -3.02 -2.62
C ALA A 54 -2.37 -2.65 -3.55
N ASP A 55 -1.15 -2.95 -3.10
CA ASP A 55 0.13 -2.63 -3.75
C ASP A 55 0.56 -3.80 -4.64
N TRP A 56 -0.12 -3.93 -5.79
CA TRP A 56 -0.09 -5.13 -6.62
C TRP A 56 1.32 -5.49 -7.09
N GLY A 57 2.14 -4.53 -7.47
CA GLY A 57 3.50 -4.76 -7.95
C GLY A 57 4.50 -5.16 -6.86
N ASN A 58 4.15 -4.96 -5.59
CA ASN A 58 4.89 -5.47 -4.43
C ASN A 58 4.17 -6.65 -3.76
N HIS A 59 3.09 -7.15 -4.36
CA HIS A 59 2.33 -8.31 -3.89
C HIS A 59 1.88 -8.20 -2.41
N ARG A 60 1.53 -6.98 -1.98
CA ARG A 60 1.21 -6.69 -0.58
C ARG A 60 -0.02 -5.80 -0.42
N ILE A 61 -0.63 -5.86 0.74
CA ILE A 61 -1.61 -4.90 1.24
C ILE A 61 -0.93 -4.07 2.32
N VAL A 62 -0.99 -2.75 2.16
CA VAL A 62 -0.38 -1.81 3.10
C VAL A 62 -1.44 -0.86 3.64
N GLN A 63 -1.46 -0.68 4.96
CA GLN A 63 -2.31 0.29 5.62
C GLN A 63 -1.52 1.55 6.01
N TRP A 64 -2.16 2.71 5.94
CA TRP A 64 -1.67 3.97 6.47
C TRP A 64 -2.71 4.59 7.38
N LYS A 65 -2.30 5.11 8.53
CA LYS A 65 -3.10 6.10 9.25
C LYS A 65 -2.86 7.48 8.63
N ILE A 66 -3.92 8.26 8.49
CA ILE A 66 -3.84 9.61 7.88
C ILE A 66 -2.85 10.48 8.65
N GLY A 67 -1.72 10.81 8.01
CA GLY A 67 -0.65 11.61 8.60
C GLY A 67 0.61 10.84 8.98
N GLU A 68 0.61 9.51 8.87
CA GLU A 68 1.83 8.73 8.97
C GLU A 68 2.63 8.80 7.66
N ALA A 69 3.96 8.88 7.79
CA ALA A 69 4.87 8.91 6.65
C ALA A 69 5.14 7.51 6.05
N ASN A 70 4.94 6.46 6.84
CA ASN A 70 5.20 5.07 6.48
C ASN A 70 3.92 4.26 6.66
N GLY A 71 3.70 3.32 5.76
CA GLY A 71 2.63 2.35 5.86
C GLY A 71 3.07 1.10 6.60
N GLN A 72 2.10 0.36 7.09
CA GLN A 72 2.31 -0.94 7.71
C GLN A 72 1.81 -2.01 6.76
N VAL A 73 2.68 -2.97 6.43
CA VAL A 73 2.27 -4.13 5.65
C VAL A 73 1.37 -4.99 6.52
N ILE A 74 0.13 -5.19 6.08
CA ILE A 74 -0.86 -6.00 6.79
C ILE A 74 -1.12 -7.33 6.09
N ALA A 75 -0.69 -7.48 4.84
CA ALA A 75 -0.57 -8.77 4.19
C ALA A 75 0.46 -8.73 3.06
N ASP A 76 1.24 -9.80 2.86
CA ASP A 76 2.19 -9.95 1.76
C ASP A 76 2.31 -11.42 1.30
N ASP A 77 3.21 -11.67 0.33
CA ASP A 77 3.47 -12.97 -0.27
C ASP A 77 4.89 -13.52 0.01
N GLU A 78 5.70 -12.82 0.82
CA GLU A 78 7.14 -13.13 1.01
C GLU A 78 7.40 -14.46 1.73
N GLU A 79 6.45 -15.01 2.49
CA GLU A 79 6.59 -16.32 3.16
C GLU A 79 5.32 -17.20 2.97
N PRO A 80 5.43 -18.47 2.54
CA PRO A 80 4.32 -19.41 2.54
C PRO A 80 3.80 -19.64 3.96
N GLY A 81 2.53 -19.36 4.24
CA GLY A 81 1.95 -19.66 5.56
C GLY A 81 0.44 -19.50 5.67
N HIS A 82 -0.08 -19.86 6.84
CA HIS A 82 -1.50 -19.91 7.21
C HIS A 82 -1.92 -18.79 8.18
N GLN A 83 -1.28 -17.63 8.15
CA GLN A 83 -1.57 -16.51 9.06
C GLN A 83 -2.52 -15.47 8.44
N LEU A 84 -3.21 -14.69 9.28
CA LEU A 84 -4.22 -13.70 8.86
C LEU A 84 -3.67 -12.57 7.97
N ASN A 85 -2.34 -12.41 7.96
CA ASN A 85 -1.57 -11.43 7.20
C ASN A 85 -0.85 -12.03 5.98
N GLN A 86 -1.35 -13.12 5.39
CA GLN A 86 -0.73 -13.76 4.23
C GLN A 86 -1.77 -13.91 3.10
N LEU A 87 -1.42 -13.46 1.88
CA LEU A 87 -2.35 -13.45 0.74
C LEU A 87 -2.40 -14.78 -0.03
N ASN A 88 -1.52 -15.73 0.30
CA ASN A 88 -1.36 -16.98 -0.43
C ASN A 88 -1.95 -18.17 0.34
N GLY A 89 -3.01 -18.78 -0.18
CA GLY A 89 -3.42 -20.14 0.21
C GLY A 89 -2.52 -21.18 -0.47
N GLN A 90 -2.12 -22.22 0.26
CA GLN A 90 -1.35 -23.34 -0.27
C GLN A 90 -1.98 -23.87 -1.58
N PRO A 91 -1.23 -23.96 -2.70
CA PRO A 91 -1.62 -24.85 -3.79
C PRO A 91 -1.52 -26.29 -3.26
N THR A 92 -2.64 -27.01 -3.21
CA THR A 92 -2.63 -28.48 -3.07
C THR A 92 -2.04 -29.13 -4.31
#